data_AF-A0A2G3A7H6-F1
#
_entry.id   AF-A0A2G3A7H6-F1
#
_cell.length_a   1.000
_cell.length_b   1.000
_cell.length_c   1.000
_cell.angle_alpha   90.00
_cell.angle_beta   90.00
_cell.angle_gamma   90.00
#
_symmetry.space_group_name_H-M   'P 1'
#
loop_
_entity.id
_entity.type
_entity.pdbx_description
1 polymer ?
#
loop_
_entity_poly.entity_id
_entity_poly.type
_entity_poly.pdbx_seq_one_letter_code
_entity_poly.pdbx_strand_id
1 'polypeptide(L)'
;MGEPQVEKQHNISCKLNYFTLSSFLCFTNSIRLLVFDYFPLFHIVEEEARSNKEPDNYMANNLTSWRAKYKRWLEIGFHSILVLICLSVATLLGELYYKEGGKSTWMNSLIQTVGFPVLLPIIFMKNKGSQVDTTHSNNKNPSVWMFLFVYVFLGFLLGGSSMLNAVGLLHLPVSTFSLISASQLGFNTLFSYFLNAQKITAYIANSIILLTISSILLVFQPDDSSSGGSSKGKGYVLVGFICTLFGAAGYALLLSSTERIFRNIMKKRTMKEVMNVVIWQSFFATLMMLIGLFASGEWKWIRSEMHEYKLGKVSYIMTLVWNALSWQIYTIGLLSLIMKVSALFANVITTLSVPLIPVLAVIVFHEKMSGVKVVSMILAIWGFLSYGYQQYLDEINLKADLSKAKEESEVSLVERGLSRRA
;
A
#
# COMPACT_ATOMS: atom_id res chain seq x y z
N MET A 1 10.60 45.17 -13.80
CA MET A 1 10.05 43.96 -14.45
C MET A 1 10.53 42.74 -13.68
N GLY A 2 9.77 42.30 -12.67
CA GLY A 2 10.17 41.18 -11.80
C GLY A 2 9.00 40.47 -11.11
N GLU A 3 7.77 40.66 -11.58
CA GLU A 3 6.54 40.19 -10.89
C GLU A 3 5.86 38.91 -11.42
N PRO A 4 6.11 38.33 -12.61
CA PRO A 4 5.27 37.22 -13.09
C PRO A 4 5.60 35.83 -12.47
N GLN A 5 6.72 35.66 -11.77
CA GLN A 5 7.11 34.37 -11.15
C GLN A 5 6.58 34.23 -9.71
N VAL A 6 6.54 35.34 -8.95
CA VAL A 6 6.02 35.36 -7.58
C VAL A 6 4.50 35.18 -7.57
N GLU A 7 3.80 35.76 -8.54
CA GLU A 7 2.35 35.61 -8.69
C GLU A 7 1.95 34.18 -9.11
N LYS A 8 2.77 33.50 -9.94
CA LYS A 8 2.59 32.08 -10.26
C LYS A 8 2.81 31.16 -9.05
N GLN A 9 3.85 31.39 -8.24
CA GLN A 9 4.06 30.63 -7.00
C GLN A 9 2.97 30.90 -5.96
N HIS A 10 2.49 32.14 -5.85
CA HIS A 10 1.41 32.51 -4.94
C HIS A 10 0.07 31.85 -5.35
N ASN A 11 -0.22 31.78 -6.66
CA ASN A 11 -1.41 31.12 -7.20
C ASN A 11 -1.33 29.59 -7.10
N ILE A 12 -0.13 29.00 -7.20
CA ILE A 12 0.11 27.57 -6.89
C ILE A 12 -0.05 27.31 -5.40
N SER A 13 0.52 28.14 -4.51
CA SER A 13 0.34 27.98 -3.06
C SER A 13 -1.13 28.16 -2.65
N CYS A 14 -1.90 29.00 -3.34
CA CYS A 14 -3.33 29.19 -3.10
C CYS A 14 -4.15 28.01 -3.65
N LYS A 15 -3.79 27.47 -4.84
CA LYS A 15 -4.40 26.24 -5.40
C LYS A 15 -4.02 24.98 -4.64
N LEU A 16 -2.81 24.90 -4.10
CA LEU A 16 -2.34 23.82 -3.26
C LEU A 16 -3.03 23.92 -1.91
N ASN A 17 -3.16 25.12 -1.31
CA ASN A 17 -3.99 25.34 -0.13
C ASN A 17 -5.46 25.01 -0.39
N TYR A 18 -6.03 25.33 -1.55
CA TYR A 18 -7.42 24.98 -1.89
C TYR A 18 -7.59 23.49 -2.18
N PHE A 19 -6.64 22.84 -2.84
CA PHE A 19 -6.63 21.40 -3.10
C PHE A 19 -6.39 20.63 -1.81
N THR A 20 -5.48 21.08 -0.94
CA THR A 20 -5.28 20.53 0.39
C THR A 20 -6.48 20.82 1.27
N LEU A 21 -7.13 22.00 1.25
CA LEU A 21 -8.30 22.32 2.09
C LEU A 21 -9.58 21.61 1.62
N SER A 22 -9.78 21.44 0.31
CA SER A 22 -10.91 20.70 -0.28
C SER A 22 -10.70 19.18 -0.14
N SER A 23 -9.48 18.69 -0.37
CA SER A 23 -9.12 17.31 -0.03
C SER A 23 -9.18 17.10 1.49
N PHE A 24 -8.85 18.10 2.31
CA PHE A 24 -8.94 18.12 3.77
C PHE A 24 -10.38 18.07 4.26
N LEU A 25 -11.31 18.83 3.68
CA LEU A 25 -12.74 18.74 4.00
C LEU A 25 -13.37 17.43 3.51
N CYS A 26 -12.97 16.96 2.32
CA CYS A 26 -13.46 15.69 1.77
C CYS A 26 -12.94 14.48 2.57
N PHE A 27 -11.68 14.52 3.01
CA PHE A 27 -11.02 13.44 3.76
C PHE A 27 -11.33 13.49 5.26
N THR A 28 -11.50 14.66 5.89
CA THR A 28 -12.02 14.74 7.27
C THR A 28 -13.47 14.25 7.35
N ASN A 29 -14.32 14.59 6.36
CA ASN A 29 -15.63 13.97 6.24
C ASN A 29 -15.53 12.47 5.94
N SER A 30 -14.57 12.02 5.11
CA SER A 30 -14.38 10.59 4.84
C SER A 30 -13.89 9.83 6.07
N ILE A 31 -12.98 10.36 6.89
CA ILE A 31 -12.50 9.75 8.14
C ILE A 31 -13.61 9.73 9.19
N ARG A 32 -14.33 10.85 9.35
CA ARG A 32 -15.49 10.91 10.27
C ARG A 32 -16.54 9.89 9.84
N LEU A 33 -16.86 9.85 8.55
CA LEU A 33 -17.76 8.86 7.98
C LEU A 33 -17.25 7.43 8.16
N LEU A 34 -15.95 7.14 8.03
CA LEU A 34 -15.41 5.78 8.05
C LEU A 34 -15.17 5.27 9.48
N VAL A 35 -14.63 6.10 10.38
CA VAL A 35 -14.20 5.72 11.74
C VAL A 35 -15.31 5.95 12.77
N PHE A 36 -16.06 7.05 12.68
CA PHE A 36 -17.06 7.41 13.68
C PHE A 36 -18.49 7.07 13.27
N ASP A 37 -18.85 7.16 11.99
CA ASP A 37 -20.23 6.93 11.55
C ASP A 37 -20.43 5.52 10.95
N TYR A 38 -19.61 5.05 10.01
CA TYR A 38 -19.84 3.76 9.33
C TYR A 38 -19.41 2.56 10.16
N PHE A 39 -18.26 2.62 10.85
CA PHE A 39 -17.74 1.44 11.56
C PHE A 39 -18.62 1.01 12.75
N PRO A 40 -19.18 1.93 13.57
CA PRO A 40 -20.15 1.57 14.62
C PRO A 40 -21.53 1.21 14.05
N LEU A 41 -22.00 1.93 13.02
CA LEU A 41 -23.29 1.65 12.37
C LEU A 41 -23.27 0.31 11.62
N PHE A 42 -22.12 -0.10 11.09
CA PHE A 42 -21.90 -1.42 10.49
C PHE A 42 -22.11 -2.53 11.52
N HIS A 43 -21.60 -2.36 12.74
CA HIS A 43 -21.74 -3.33 13.82
C HIS A 43 -23.20 -3.41 14.31
N ILE A 44 -23.88 -2.27 14.42
CA ILE A 44 -25.29 -2.19 14.83
C ILE A 44 -26.20 -2.83 13.76
N VAL A 45 -25.99 -2.51 12.48
CA VAL A 45 -26.79 -3.08 11.37
C VAL A 45 -26.53 -4.58 11.19
N GLU A 46 -25.30 -5.06 11.45
CA GLU A 46 -24.99 -6.49 11.39
C GLU A 46 -25.56 -7.27 12.60
N GLU A 47 -25.63 -6.67 13.79
CA GLU A 47 -26.36 -7.23 14.95
C GLU A 47 -27.88 -7.24 14.72
N GLU A 48 -28.44 -6.16 14.19
CA GLU A 48 -29.87 -6.00 13.94
C GLU A 48 -30.36 -6.96 12.81
N ALA A 49 -29.54 -7.15 11.77
CA ALA A 49 -29.81 -8.15 10.71
C ALA A 49 -29.65 -9.60 11.18
N ARG A 50 -28.90 -9.85 12.26
CA ARG A 50 -28.76 -11.18 12.86
C ARG A 50 -29.89 -11.48 13.86
N SER A 51 -30.48 -10.43 14.45
CA SER A 51 -31.64 -10.48 15.35
C SER A 51 -32.97 -10.68 14.61
N ASN A 52 -33.15 -10.07 13.43
CA ASN A 52 -34.42 -10.12 12.69
C ASN A 52 -34.51 -11.26 11.66
N LYS A 53 -34.29 -12.50 12.10
CA LYS A 53 -34.69 -13.69 11.33
C LYS A 53 -36.07 -14.16 11.77
N GLU A 54 -37.11 -13.54 11.23
CA GLU A 54 -38.44 -14.15 11.21
C GLU A 54 -38.59 -14.92 9.88
N PRO A 55 -39.11 -16.16 9.89
CA PRO A 55 -39.25 -16.95 8.67
C PRO A 55 -40.45 -16.43 7.85
N ASP A 56 -40.37 -16.61 6.54
CA ASP A 56 -41.50 -16.50 5.59
C ASP A 56 -41.70 -15.15 4.88
N ASN A 57 -40.72 -14.75 4.06
CA ASN A 57 -41.03 -14.03 2.81
C ASN A 57 -39.90 -14.13 1.78
N TYR A 58 -40.06 -14.99 0.77
CA TYR A 58 -39.08 -15.18 -0.32
C TYR A 58 -38.79 -13.89 -1.11
N MET A 59 -39.76 -12.98 -1.22
CA MET A 59 -39.58 -11.71 -1.92
C MET A 59 -38.81 -10.67 -1.08
N ALA A 60 -39.05 -10.63 0.24
CA ALA A 60 -38.28 -9.81 1.18
C ALA A 60 -36.81 -10.28 1.28
N ASN A 61 -36.59 -11.60 1.29
CA ASN A 61 -35.26 -12.21 1.28
C ASN A 61 -34.45 -11.90 0.00
N ASN A 62 -35.12 -11.79 -1.16
CA ASN A 62 -34.46 -11.38 -2.40
C ASN A 62 -34.13 -9.87 -2.42
N LEU A 63 -35.01 -9.02 -1.90
CA LEU A 63 -34.77 -7.57 -1.84
C LEU A 63 -33.68 -7.19 -0.83
N THR A 64 -33.63 -7.87 0.33
CA THR A 64 -32.56 -7.73 1.33
C THR A 64 -31.23 -8.28 0.81
N SER A 65 -31.24 -9.41 0.08
CA SER A 65 -30.08 -9.96 -0.63
C SER A 65 -29.51 -9.00 -1.69
N TRP A 66 -30.36 -8.36 -2.49
CA TRP A 66 -29.93 -7.37 -3.49
C TRP A 66 -29.39 -6.09 -2.85
N ARG A 67 -30.04 -5.55 -1.80
CA ARG A 67 -29.51 -4.42 -1.04
C ARG A 67 -28.17 -4.74 -0.39
N ALA A 68 -28.02 -5.92 0.20
CA ALA A 68 -26.77 -6.35 0.83
C ALA A 68 -25.65 -6.52 -0.19
N LYS A 69 -25.94 -7.10 -1.37
CA LYS A 69 -24.98 -7.19 -2.49
C LYS A 69 -24.59 -5.81 -2.98
N TYR A 70 -25.55 -4.92 -3.23
CA TYR A 70 -25.29 -3.57 -3.72
C TYR A 70 -24.48 -2.75 -2.71
N LYS A 71 -24.84 -2.79 -1.42
CA LYS A 71 -24.07 -2.16 -0.33
C LYS A 71 -22.63 -2.67 -0.28
N ARG A 72 -22.42 -3.99 -0.41
CA ARG A 72 -21.09 -4.59 -0.47
C ARG A 72 -20.27 -4.08 -1.66
N TRP A 73 -20.87 -3.97 -2.85
CA TRP A 73 -20.18 -3.44 -4.03
C TRP A 73 -19.84 -1.95 -3.89
N LEU A 74 -20.75 -1.15 -3.32
CA LEU A 74 -20.47 0.25 -3.00
C LEU A 74 -19.30 0.39 -2.01
N GLU A 75 -19.26 -0.43 -0.96
CA GLU A 75 -18.15 -0.42 -0.01
C GLU A 75 -16.82 -0.81 -0.66
N ILE A 76 -16.81 -1.81 -1.53
CA ILE A 76 -15.62 -2.20 -2.29
C ILE A 76 -15.17 -1.04 -3.20
N GLY A 77 -16.11 -0.39 -3.89
CA GLY A 77 -15.82 0.77 -4.74
C GLY A 77 -15.24 1.94 -3.94
N PHE A 78 -15.83 2.24 -2.78
CA PHE A 78 -15.35 3.27 -1.87
C PHE A 78 -13.93 2.99 -1.37
N HIS A 79 -13.64 1.77 -0.89
CA HIS A 79 -12.29 1.40 -0.46
C HIS A 79 -11.28 1.45 -1.62
N SER A 80 -11.70 1.10 -2.84
CA SER A 80 -10.85 1.15 -4.03
C SER A 80 -10.44 2.59 -4.36
N ILE A 81 -11.41 3.50 -4.42
CA ILE A 81 -11.16 4.92 -4.68
C ILE A 81 -10.27 5.52 -3.58
N LEU A 82 -10.57 5.19 -2.33
CA LEU A 82 -9.80 5.65 -1.17
C LEU A 82 -8.34 5.17 -1.22
N VAL A 83 -8.08 3.92 -1.60
CA VAL A 83 -6.71 3.40 -1.79
C VAL A 83 -5.96 4.18 -2.87
N LEU A 84 -6.59 4.43 -4.02
CA LEU A 84 -5.98 5.19 -5.12
C LEU A 84 -5.63 6.62 -4.72
N ILE A 85 -6.58 7.31 -4.08
CA ILE A 85 -6.41 8.69 -3.64
C ILE A 85 -5.34 8.76 -2.56
N CYS A 86 -5.41 7.93 -1.52
CA CYS A 86 -4.51 8.02 -0.38
C CYS A 86 -3.07 7.67 -0.77
N LEU A 87 -2.85 6.65 -1.61
CA LEU A 87 -1.52 6.32 -2.10
C LEU A 87 -0.93 7.46 -2.94
N SER A 88 -1.74 8.05 -3.82
CA SER A 88 -1.30 9.16 -4.66
C SER A 88 -0.99 10.41 -3.83
N VAL A 89 -1.89 10.78 -2.91
CA VAL A 89 -1.71 11.92 -2.00
C VAL A 89 -0.48 11.72 -1.12
N ALA A 90 -0.30 10.55 -0.51
CA ALA A 90 0.87 10.27 0.32
C ALA A 90 2.19 10.44 -0.46
N THR A 91 2.25 9.91 -1.68
CA THR A 91 3.44 10.03 -2.54
C THR A 91 3.70 11.48 -2.95
N LEU A 92 2.66 12.24 -3.32
CA LEU A 92 2.78 13.66 -3.67
C LEU A 92 3.14 14.54 -2.47
N LEU A 93 2.66 14.23 -1.27
CA LEU A 93 3.03 14.97 -0.06
C LEU A 93 4.48 14.71 0.35
N GLY A 94 4.99 13.50 0.15
CA GLY A 94 6.42 13.21 0.31
C GLY A 94 7.28 14.05 -0.64
N GLU A 95 6.84 14.23 -1.89
CA GLU A 95 7.51 15.08 -2.87
C GLU A 95 7.43 16.56 -2.48
N LEU A 96 6.25 17.01 -2.05
CA LEU A 96 6.01 18.38 -1.60
C LEU A 96 6.95 18.74 -0.44
N TYR A 97 7.10 17.83 0.53
CA TYR A 97 8.01 17.99 1.65
C TYR A 97 9.43 18.34 1.17
N TYR A 98 9.98 17.62 0.20
CA TYR A 98 11.31 17.92 -0.32
C TYR A 98 11.37 19.18 -1.19
N LYS A 99 10.38 19.41 -2.07
CA LYS A 99 10.33 20.61 -2.94
C LYS A 99 10.28 21.92 -2.16
N GLU A 100 9.61 21.91 -1.01
CA GLU A 100 9.39 23.10 -0.19
C GLU A 100 10.45 23.32 0.90
N GLY A 101 11.51 22.49 0.92
CA GLY A 101 12.70 22.71 1.75
C GLY A 101 12.95 21.68 2.84
N GLY A 102 12.17 20.60 2.88
CA GLY A 102 12.47 19.42 3.69
C GLY A 102 13.78 18.77 3.24
N LYS A 103 14.60 18.36 4.20
CA LYS A 103 15.93 17.77 4.00
C LYS A 103 16.07 16.43 4.75
N SER A 104 15.31 16.22 5.82
CA SER A 104 15.37 15.01 6.64
C SER A 104 14.75 13.79 5.95
N THR A 105 15.61 12.85 5.55
CA THR A 105 15.19 11.58 4.95
C THR A 105 14.59 10.63 5.99
N TRP A 106 15.13 10.64 7.20
CA TRP A 106 14.59 9.85 8.31
C TRP A 106 13.20 10.33 8.73
N MET A 107 12.93 11.64 8.72
CA MET A 107 11.60 12.17 9.03
C MET A 107 10.56 11.72 7.99
N ASN A 108 10.85 11.88 6.69
CA ASN A 108 9.93 11.45 5.63
C ASN A 108 9.70 9.93 5.65
N SER A 109 10.72 9.15 6.00
CA SER A 109 10.61 7.68 6.16
C SER A 109 9.77 7.30 7.38
N LEU A 110 10.00 7.97 8.52
CA LEU A 110 9.28 7.75 9.76
C LEU A 110 7.77 7.98 9.58
N ILE A 111 7.39 9.01 8.83
CA ILE A 111 6.00 9.37 8.58
C ILE A 111 5.18 8.25 7.91
N GLN A 112 5.82 7.40 7.11
CA GLN A 112 5.15 6.27 6.47
C GLN A 112 4.61 5.25 7.49
N THR A 113 5.27 5.09 8.63
CA THR A 113 4.92 4.06 9.62
C THR A 113 4.47 4.61 10.97
N VAL A 114 4.83 5.84 11.34
CA VAL A 114 4.55 6.43 12.68
C VAL A 114 3.06 6.50 13.00
N GLY A 115 2.20 6.53 11.97
CA GLY A 115 0.75 6.53 12.14
C GLY A 115 0.14 5.18 12.54
N PHE A 116 0.94 4.11 12.64
CA PHE A 116 0.43 2.76 12.98
C PHE A 116 -0.44 2.68 14.25
N PRO A 117 -0.32 3.54 15.28
CA PRO A 117 -1.20 3.47 16.45
C PRO A 117 -2.68 3.65 16.10
N VAL A 118 -3.01 4.30 14.98
CA VAL A 118 -4.38 4.42 14.45
C VAL A 118 -5.00 3.05 14.13
N LEU A 119 -4.18 2.01 13.93
CA LEU A 119 -4.64 0.64 13.68
C LEU A 119 -5.02 -0.12 14.95
N LEU A 120 -4.56 0.32 16.14
CA LEU A 120 -4.81 -0.37 17.41
C LEU A 120 -6.30 -0.41 17.80
N PRO A 121 -7.08 0.69 17.71
CA PRO A 121 -8.51 0.68 18.05
C PRO A 121 -9.31 -0.37 17.26
N ILE A 122 -8.93 -0.63 16.00
CA ILE A 122 -9.61 -1.60 15.12
C ILE A 122 -9.52 -3.03 15.68
N ILE A 123 -8.40 -3.37 16.32
CA ILE A 123 -8.22 -4.68 16.98
C ILE A 123 -9.09 -4.78 18.24
N PHE A 124 -9.10 -3.73 19.07
CA PHE A 124 -9.82 -3.74 20.35
C PHE A 124 -11.34 -3.77 20.17
N MET A 125 -11.87 -3.05 19.17
CA MET A 125 -13.31 -3.07 18.88
C MET A 125 -13.80 -4.47 18.48
N LYS A 126 -12.99 -5.23 17.74
CA LYS A 126 -13.33 -6.59 17.29
C LYS A 126 -13.22 -7.65 18.39
N ASN A 127 -12.53 -7.36 19.49
CA ASN A 127 -12.28 -8.32 20.57
C ASN A 127 -13.41 -8.37 21.62
N LYS A 128 -14.45 -7.53 21.50
CA LYS A 128 -15.61 -7.55 22.41
C LYS A 128 -16.63 -8.68 22.16
N GLY A 129 -16.46 -9.48 21.09
CA GLY A 129 -17.45 -10.49 20.67
C GLY A 129 -16.95 -11.93 20.60
N SER A 130 -15.84 -12.29 21.24
CA SER A 130 -15.37 -13.69 21.24
C SER A 130 -15.15 -14.17 22.66
N GLN A 131 -16.16 -14.85 23.21
CA GLN A 131 -15.94 -15.77 24.31
C GLN A 131 -14.87 -16.78 23.90
N VAL A 132 -13.91 -16.98 24.78
CA VAL A 132 -12.81 -17.92 24.62
C VAL A 132 -13.37 -19.32 24.86
N ASP A 133 -13.70 -20.05 23.80
CA ASP A 133 -13.85 -21.50 23.89
C ASP A 133 -12.45 -22.12 23.98
N THR A 134 -12.06 -22.40 25.21
CA THR A 134 -10.86 -23.13 25.57
C THR A 134 -11.01 -24.59 25.13
N THR A 135 -10.71 -24.90 23.87
CA THR A 135 -10.47 -26.28 23.44
C THR A 135 -8.96 -26.53 23.41
N HIS A 136 -8.49 -27.30 24.40
CA HIS A 136 -7.14 -27.86 24.44
C HIS A 136 -6.89 -28.72 23.19
N SER A 137 -6.22 -28.14 22.17
CA SER A 137 -5.53 -28.93 21.16
C SER A 137 -4.03 -28.85 21.45
N ASN A 138 -3.43 -29.98 21.81
CA ASN A 138 -1.98 -30.18 21.90
C ASN A 138 -1.37 -30.03 20.49
N ASN A 139 -1.17 -28.80 20.05
CA ASN A 139 -0.30 -28.46 18.93
C ASN A 139 0.90 -27.74 19.54
N LYS A 140 2.12 -28.17 19.21
CA LYS A 140 3.36 -27.46 19.59
C LYS A 140 3.20 -26.00 19.16
N ASN A 141 2.92 -25.12 20.11
CA ASN A 141 2.77 -23.70 19.83
C ASN A 141 4.06 -23.22 19.16
N PRO A 142 4.00 -22.52 18.01
CA PRO A 142 5.20 -21.97 17.41
C PRO A 142 5.88 -21.07 18.44
N SER A 143 7.20 -21.19 18.57
CA SER A 143 7.96 -20.46 19.59
C SER A 143 7.71 -18.95 19.47
N VAL A 144 7.41 -18.29 20.58
CA VAL A 144 7.21 -16.82 20.64
C VAL A 144 8.40 -16.08 20.02
N TRP A 145 9.60 -16.62 20.19
CA TRP A 145 10.84 -16.11 19.60
C TRP A 145 10.86 -16.15 18.08
N MET A 146 10.23 -17.16 17.47
CA MET A 146 10.09 -17.27 16.01
C MET A 146 9.21 -16.14 15.46
N PHE A 147 8.08 -15.86 16.11
CA PHE A 147 7.21 -14.75 15.74
C PHE A 147 7.88 -13.39 15.94
N LEU A 148 8.60 -13.21 17.05
CA LEU A 148 9.38 -12.00 17.29
C LEU A 148 10.41 -11.76 16.18
N PHE A 149 11.18 -12.79 15.83
CA PHE A 149 12.16 -12.70 14.74
C PHE A 149 11.51 -12.33 13.41
N VAL A 150 10.35 -12.94 13.09
CA VAL A 150 9.57 -12.61 11.90
C VAL A 150 9.13 -11.15 11.88
N TYR A 151 8.60 -10.64 12.99
CA TYR A 151 8.13 -9.25 13.06
C TYR A 151 9.27 -8.24 12.95
N VAL A 152 10.41 -8.52 13.59
CA VAL A 152 11.62 -7.70 13.48
C VAL A 152 12.13 -7.71 12.04
N PHE A 153 12.21 -8.87 11.41
CA PHE A 153 12.65 -9.02 10.03
C PHE A 153 11.75 -8.25 9.05
N LEU A 154 10.43 -8.42 9.14
CA LEU A 154 9.48 -7.67 8.31
C LEU A 154 9.55 -6.16 8.59
N GLY A 155 9.68 -5.76 9.85
CA GLY A 155 9.81 -4.35 10.22
C GLY A 155 11.08 -3.71 9.67
N PHE A 156 12.22 -4.41 9.68
CA PHE A 156 13.46 -3.91 9.07
C PHE A 156 13.40 -3.86 7.54
N LEU A 157 12.75 -4.83 6.88
CA LEU A 157 12.51 -4.75 5.43
C LEU A 157 11.64 -3.54 5.08
N LEU A 158 10.54 -3.35 5.82
CA LEU A 158 9.65 -2.21 5.64
C LEU A 158 10.42 -0.90 5.86
N GLY A 159 11.09 -0.75 6.99
CA GLY A 159 11.89 0.44 7.29
C GLY A 159 12.97 0.70 6.24
N GLY A 160 13.80 -0.30 5.92
CA GLY A 160 14.83 -0.18 4.89
C GLY A 160 14.26 0.28 3.54
N SER A 161 13.14 -0.32 3.10
CA SER A 161 12.48 0.09 1.85
C SER A 161 11.93 1.51 1.90
N SER A 162 11.31 1.93 3.02
CA SER A 162 10.82 3.30 3.22
C SER A 162 11.94 4.32 3.16
N MET A 163 13.11 4.01 3.72
CA MET A 163 14.30 4.86 3.69
C MET A 163 14.86 5.02 2.28
N LEU A 164 15.00 3.90 1.57
CA LEU A 164 15.43 3.91 0.18
C LEU A 164 14.45 4.71 -0.71
N ASN A 165 13.15 4.59 -0.47
CA ASN A 165 12.13 5.36 -1.17
C ASN A 165 12.19 6.86 -0.83
N ALA A 166 12.46 7.22 0.43
CA ALA A 166 12.62 8.61 0.83
C ALA A 166 13.83 9.26 0.15
N VAL A 167 14.96 8.55 0.05
CA VAL A 167 16.14 9.01 -0.72
C VAL A 167 15.84 9.09 -2.22
N GLY A 168 15.08 8.13 -2.75
CA GLY A 168 14.59 8.15 -4.14
C GLY A 168 13.79 9.42 -4.44
N LEU A 169 12.82 9.74 -3.59
CA LEU A 169 11.94 10.90 -3.72
C LEU A 169 12.66 12.24 -3.46
N LEU A 170 13.72 12.25 -2.65
CA LEU A 170 14.56 13.43 -2.46
C LEU A 170 15.32 13.82 -3.75
N HIS A 171 15.70 12.84 -4.56
CA HIS A 171 16.60 13.03 -5.71
C HIS A 171 15.93 12.91 -7.08
N LEU A 172 14.73 12.36 -7.15
CA LEU A 172 13.99 12.16 -8.40
C LEU A 172 12.65 12.91 -8.36
N PRO A 173 12.20 13.46 -9.51
CA PRO A 173 10.81 13.89 -9.64
C PRO A 173 9.86 12.73 -9.38
N VAL A 174 8.75 12.99 -8.70
CA VAL A 174 7.78 11.97 -8.28
C VAL A 174 7.24 11.14 -9.46
N SER A 175 7.12 11.73 -10.66
CA SER A 175 6.76 10.98 -11.89
C SER A 175 7.76 9.88 -12.22
N THR A 176 9.06 10.16 -12.09
CA THR A 176 10.14 9.22 -12.38
C THR A 176 10.25 8.18 -11.27
N PHE A 177 10.15 8.62 -10.02
CA PHE A 177 10.12 7.74 -8.84
C PHE A 177 9.01 6.69 -8.94
N SER A 178 7.78 7.11 -9.28
CA SER A 178 6.63 6.20 -9.39
C SER A 178 6.81 5.18 -10.51
N LEU A 179 7.33 5.60 -11.67
CA LEU A 179 7.58 4.69 -12.80
C LEU A 179 8.69 3.69 -12.51
N ILE A 180 9.77 4.07 -11.81
CA ILE A 180 10.81 3.12 -11.38
C ILE A 180 10.24 2.16 -10.33
N SER A 181 9.44 2.67 -9.40
CA SER A 181 8.77 1.86 -8.37
C SER A 181 7.84 0.80 -8.96
N ALA A 182 7.35 0.98 -10.19
CA ALA A 182 6.60 -0.04 -10.94
C ALA A 182 7.36 -1.38 -11.08
N SER A 183 8.69 -1.33 -11.12
CA SER A 183 9.56 -2.53 -11.15
C SER A 183 9.37 -3.46 -9.95
N GLN A 184 8.75 -2.97 -8.86
CA GLN A 184 8.36 -3.76 -7.70
C GLN A 184 7.62 -5.05 -8.08
N LEU A 185 6.78 -5.06 -9.12
CA LEU A 185 6.07 -6.28 -9.51
C LEU A 185 6.98 -7.32 -10.13
N GLY A 186 7.96 -6.87 -10.91
CA GLY A 186 8.98 -7.74 -11.45
C GLY A 186 9.73 -8.43 -10.31
N PHE A 187 10.17 -7.65 -9.32
CA PHE A 187 10.82 -8.18 -8.13
C PHE A 187 9.90 -9.06 -7.27
N ASN A 188 8.63 -8.68 -7.10
CA ASN A 188 7.67 -9.45 -6.30
C ASN A 188 7.47 -10.84 -6.91
N THR A 189 7.40 -10.91 -8.23
CA THR A 189 7.33 -12.19 -8.93
C THR A 189 8.61 -13.00 -8.76
N LEU A 190 9.77 -12.36 -8.94
CA LEU A 190 11.07 -13.00 -8.78
C LEU A 190 11.21 -13.61 -7.38
N PHE A 191 10.92 -12.84 -6.34
CA PHE A 191 11.00 -13.31 -4.96
C PHE A 191 9.91 -14.32 -4.63
N SER A 192 8.69 -14.21 -5.17
CA SER A 192 7.66 -15.23 -4.99
C SER A 192 8.01 -16.55 -5.71
N TYR A 193 8.71 -16.50 -6.85
CA TYR A 193 9.27 -17.71 -7.48
C TYR A 193 10.29 -18.38 -6.56
N PHE A 194 11.26 -17.64 -6.05
CA PHE A 194 12.33 -18.21 -5.20
C PHE A 194 11.86 -18.60 -3.79
N LEU A 195 11.02 -17.79 -3.15
CA LEU A 195 10.62 -17.97 -1.74
C LEU A 195 9.34 -18.78 -1.59
N ASN A 196 8.40 -18.66 -2.52
CA ASN A 196 7.09 -19.31 -2.47
C ASN A 196 6.94 -20.45 -3.49
N ALA A 197 7.98 -20.74 -4.28
CA ALA A 197 7.98 -21.75 -5.34
C ALA A 197 6.83 -21.55 -6.36
N GLN A 198 6.40 -20.30 -6.58
CA GLN A 198 5.38 -19.99 -7.57
C GLN A 198 5.95 -20.21 -8.97
N LYS A 199 5.21 -20.83 -9.89
CA LYS A 199 5.70 -21.05 -11.27
C LYS A 199 5.69 -19.73 -12.06
N ILE A 200 6.76 -19.48 -12.82
CA ILE A 200 6.80 -18.34 -13.76
C ILE A 200 6.05 -18.72 -15.03
N THR A 201 4.91 -18.08 -15.26
CA THR A 201 4.13 -18.22 -16.50
C THR A 201 4.61 -17.19 -17.55
N ALA A 202 4.30 -17.42 -18.83
CA ALA A 202 4.65 -16.50 -19.92
C ALA A 202 4.16 -15.05 -19.69
N TYR A 203 2.96 -14.86 -19.14
CA TYR A 203 2.42 -13.53 -18.83
C TYR A 203 3.20 -12.78 -17.75
N ILE A 204 3.69 -13.52 -16.75
CA ILE A 204 4.58 -12.99 -15.71
C ILE A 204 5.92 -12.59 -16.33
N ALA A 205 6.50 -13.44 -17.18
CA ALA A 205 7.76 -13.13 -17.86
C ALA A 205 7.63 -11.88 -18.75
N ASN A 206 6.51 -11.76 -19.48
CA ASN A 206 6.21 -10.58 -20.28
C ASN A 206 6.12 -9.31 -19.42
N SER A 207 5.45 -9.39 -18.26
CA SER A 207 5.38 -8.29 -17.30
C SER A 207 6.76 -7.83 -16.83
N ILE A 208 7.62 -8.78 -16.44
CA ILE A 208 8.99 -8.48 -15.99
C ILE A 208 9.77 -7.76 -17.08
N ILE A 209 9.73 -8.26 -18.32
CA ILE A 209 10.46 -7.68 -19.45
C ILE A 209 9.99 -6.24 -19.69
N LEU A 210 8.68 -6.01 -19.75
CA LEU A 210 8.10 -4.68 -19.99
C LEU A 210 8.43 -3.68 -18.88
N LEU A 211 8.36 -4.09 -17.61
CA LEU A 211 8.70 -3.25 -16.47
C LEU A 211 10.20 -2.95 -16.39
N THR A 212 11.04 -3.90 -16.79
CA THR A 212 12.49 -3.74 -16.88
C THR A 212 12.83 -2.74 -17.99
N ILE A 213 12.25 -2.90 -19.19
CA ILE A 213 12.43 -1.96 -20.30
C ILE A 213 11.94 -0.57 -19.90
N SER A 214 10.77 -0.45 -19.26
CA SER A 214 10.23 0.82 -18.75
C SER A 214 11.22 1.53 -17.82
N SER A 215 11.80 0.80 -16.87
CA SER A 215 12.79 1.36 -15.92
C SER A 215 14.09 1.76 -16.61
N ILE A 216 14.61 0.93 -17.53
CA ILE A 216 15.83 1.20 -18.29
C ILE A 216 15.65 2.42 -19.20
N LEU A 217 14.49 2.57 -19.82
CA LEU A 217 14.20 3.69 -20.72
C LEU A 217 14.26 5.03 -19.99
N LEU A 218 13.90 5.06 -18.69
CA LEU A 218 14.03 6.24 -17.85
C LEU A 218 15.49 6.59 -17.51
N VAL A 219 16.39 5.60 -17.42
CA VAL A 219 17.83 5.82 -17.18
C VAL A 219 18.51 6.49 -18.38
N PHE A 220 18.09 6.14 -19.59
CA PHE A 220 18.71 6.60 -20.83
C PHE A 220 18.09 7.88 -21.41
N GLN A 221 17.23 8.58 -20.65
CA GLN A 221 16.73 9.87 -21.11
C GLN A 221 17.88 10.87 -21.27
N PRO A 222 18.06 11.49 -22.46
CA PRO A 222 18.95 12.61 -22.59
C PRO A 222 18.42 13.78 -21.76
N ASP A 223 19.30 14.38 -20.96
CA ASP A 223 18.99 15.53 -20.11
C ASP A 223 18.61 16.75 -20.97
N ASP A 224 17.31 16.97 -21.25
CA ASP A 224 16.84 18.20 -21.91
C ASP A 224 16.89 19.45 -20.97
N SER A 225 17.64 19.37 -19.87
CA SER A 225 17.84 20.48 -18.94
C SER A 225 19.27 20.55 -18.37
N SER A 226 20.28 20.39 -19.22
CA SER A 226 21.63 20.85 -18.88
C SER A 226 21.82 22.33 -19.24
N SER A 227 21.09 23.22 -18.57
CA SER A 227 21.54 24.61 -18.45
C SER A 227 22.55 24.68 -17.30
N GLY A 228 23.83 24.49 -17.65
CA GLY A 228 24.98 24.97 -16.88
C GLY A 228 25.31 24.29 -15.54
N GLY A 229 26.38 23.49 -15.54
CA GLY A 229 27.27 23.41 -14.37
C GLY A 229 27.22 22.13 -13.52
N SER A 230 28.28 21.32 -13.69
CA SER A 230 28.80 20.29 -12.78
C SER A 230 28.27 18.85 -12.91
N SER A 231 29.21 17.91 -13.02
CA SER A 231 28.98 16.45 -12.92
C SER A 231 28.40 16.01 -11.56
N LYS A 232 28.31 16.91 -10.58
CA LYS A 232 27.73 16.66 -9.25
C LYS A 232 26.23 16.38 -9.33
N GLY A 233 25.49 16.98 -10.27
CA GLY A 233 24.04 16.74 -10.42
C GLY A 233 23.69 15.32 -10.87
N LYS A 234 24.52 14.71 -11.73
CA LYS A 234 24.30 13.36 -12.28
C LYS A 234 24.42 12.26 -11.22
N GLY A 235 25.32 12.43 -10.27
CA GLY A 235 25.51 11.48 -9.17
C GLY A 235 24.28 11.35 -8.29
N TYR A 236 23.64 12.47 -7.93
CA TYR A 236 22.44 12.44 -7.08
C TYR A 236 21.24 11.80 -7.77
N VAL A 237 21.02 12.08 -9.07
CA VAL A 237 19.96 11.44 -9.85
C VAL A 237 20.18 9.93 -9.94
N LEU A 238 21.42 9.48 -10.16
CA LEU A 238 21.77 8.06 -10.18
C LEU A 238 21.54 7.40 -8.80
N VAL A 239 21.93 8.06 -7.71
CA VAL A 239 21.64 7.60 -6.34
C VAL A 239 20.13 7.46 -6.13
N GLY A 240 19.34 8.44 -6.55
CA GLY A 240 17.87 8.37 -6.49
C GLY A 240 17.31 7.19 -7.28
N PHE A 241 17.83 6.92 -8.48
CA PHE A 241 17.43 5.76 -9.29
C PHE A 241 17.74 4.44 -8.59
N ILE A 242 18.99 4.27 -8.14
CA ILE A 242 19.46 3.05 -7.47
C ILE A 242 18.65 2.82 -6.19
N CYS A 243 18.48 3.86 -5.37
CA CYS A 243 17.69 3.79 -4.14
C CYS A 243 16.23 3.42 -4.42
N THR A 244 15.59 4.01 -5.44
CA THR A 244 14.20 3.65 -5.80
C THR A 244 14.09 2.20 -6.27
N LEU A 245 15.05 1.73 -7.08
CA LEU A 245 15.08 0.35 -7.56
C LEU A 245 15.26 -0.66 -6.41
N PHE A 246 16.20 -0.40 -5.50
CA PHE A 246 16.39 -1.24 -4.31
C PHE A 246 15.22 -1.11 -3.33
N GLY A 247 14.59 0.06 -3.22
CA GLY A 247 13.38 0.27 -2.43
C GLY A 247 12.21 -0.59 -2.95
N ALA A 248 12.00 -0.60 -4.26
CA ALA A 248 11.04 -1.47 -4.94
C ALA A 248 11.34 -2.95 -4.72
N ALA A 249 12.61 -3.36 -4.82
CA ALA A 249 13.02 -4.73 -4.53
C ALA A 249 12.82 -5.11 -3.05
N GLY A 250 13.17 -4.21 -2.11
CA GLY A 250 12.99 -4.42 -0.68
C GLY A 250 11.52 -4.56 -0.29
N TYR A 251 10.64 -3.72 -0.86
CA TYR A 251 9.21 -3.81 -0.61
C TYR A 251 8.58 -5.06 -1.27
N ALA A 252 9.04 -5.45 -2.46
CA ALA A 252 8.66 -6.72 -3.07
C ALA A 252 9.06 -7.93 -2.20
N LEU A 253 10.29 -7.90 -1.65
CA LEU A 253 10.76 -8.94 -0.74
C LEU A 253 9.93 -9.00 0.54
N LEU A 254 9.51 -7.83 1.07
CA LEU A 254 8.58 -7.73 2.20
C LEU A 254 7.25 -8.44 1.88
N LEU A 255 6.66 -8.18 0.71
CA LEU A 255 5.40 -8.79 0.28
C LEU A 255 5.54 -10.32 0.14
N SER A 256 6.53 -10.81 -0.62
CA SER A 256 6.74 -12.25 -0.82
C SER A 256 7.05 -12.98 0.49
N SER A 257 7.83 -12.37 1.39
CA SER A 257 8.13 -12.93 2.71
C SER A 257 6.88 -13.03 3.58
N THR A 258 6.08 -11.96 3.60
CA THR A 258 4.80 -11.91 4.32
C THR A 258 3.86 -13.02 3.85
N GLU A 259 3.76 -13.24 2.54
CA GLU A 259 2.97 -14.33 1.99
C GLU A 259 3.48 -15.71 2.43
N ARG A 260 4.80 -15.93 2.39
CA ARG A 260 5.43 -17.19 2.84
C ARG A 260 5.11 -17.48 4.30
N ILE A 261 5.20 -16.45 5.13
CA ILE A 261 4.93 -16.52 6.57
C ILE A 261 3.47 -16.90 6.82
N PHE A 262 2.52 -16.31 6.09
CA PHE A 262 1.12 -16.71 6.18
C PHE A 262 0.88 -18.15 5.71
N ARG A 263 1.58 -18.63 4.67
CA ARG A 263 1.41 -20.02 4.21
C ARG A 263 1.99 -21.04 5.20
N ASN A 264 3.17 -20.77 5.76
CA ASN A 264 3.94 -21.77 6.52
C ASN A 264 3.75 -21.69 8.04
N ILE A 265 3.60 -20.48 8.59
CA ILE A 265 3.58 -20.23 10.04
C ILE A 265 2.15 -20.03 10.52
N MET A 266 1.43 -19.10 9.87
CA MET A 266 0.05 -18.74 10.23
C MET A 266 -0.95 -19.45 9.31
N LYS A 267 -1.09 -20.77 9.51
CA LYS A 267 -1.98 -21.66 8.71
C LYS A 267 -3.43 -21.16 8.57
N LYS A 268 -3.87 -20.17 9.35
CA LYS A 268 -5.14 -19.46 9.20
C LYS A 268 -4.90 -17.98 8.85
N ARG A 269 -5.42 -17.51 7.73
CA ARG A 269 -5.34 -16.09 7.32
C ARG A 269 -6.47 -15.29 7.99
N THR A 270 -6.48 -15.20 9.32
CA THR A 270 -7.52 -14.44 10.03
C THR A 270 -7.25 -12.93 9.97
N MET A 271 -8.30 -12.11 9.94
CA MET A 271 -8.20 -10.64 9.98
C MET A 271 -7.30 -10.15 11.12
N LYS A 272 -7.42 -10.82 12.29
CA LYS A 272 -6.68 -10.48 13.50
C LYS A 272 -5.20 -10.77 13.33
N GLU A 273 -4.85 -11.92 12.75
CA GLU A 273 -3.44 -12.28 12.49
C GLU A 273 -2.79 -11.35 11.47
N VAL A 274 -3.49 -11.03 10.37
CA VAL A 274 -2.95 -10.10 9.35
C VAL A 274 -2.75 -8.70 9.93
N MET A 275 -3.74 -8.18 10.67
CA MET A 275 -3.59 -6.87 11.32
C MET A 275 -2.47 -6.88 12.38
N ASN A 276 -2.32 -7.97 13.14
CA ASN A 276 -1.27 -8.09 14.14
C ASN A 276 0.12 -8.03 13.49
N VAL A 277 0.33 -8.75 12.38
CA VAL A 277 1.57 -8.67 11.60
C VAL A 277 1.82 -7.25 11.13
N VAL A 278 0.79 -6.57 10.61
CA VAL A 278 0.89 -5.18 10.13
C VAL A 278 1.27 -4.20 11.24
N ILE A 279 0.70 -4.34 12.44
CA ILE A 279 1.03 -3.47 13.57
C ILE A 279 2.44 -3.73 14.07
N TRP A 280 2.83 -5.00 14.26
CA TRP A 280 4.16 -5.33 14.77
C TRP A 280 5.27 -4.98 13.77
N GLN A 281 5.07 -5.20 12.47
CA GLN A 281 6.04 -4.74 11.46
C GLN A 281 6.20 -3.21 11.51
N SER A 282 5.09 -2.46 11.62
CA SER A 282 5.14 -0.99 11.63
C SER A 282 5.77 -0.46 12.92
N PHE A 283 5.57 -1.15 14.05
CA PHE A 283 6.26 -0.85 15.31
C PHE A 283 7.79 -0.96 15.16
N PHE A 284 8.29 -2.10 14.67
CA PHE A 284 9.73 -2.29 14.49
C PHE A 284 10.32 -1.38 13.41
N ALA A 285 9.59 -1.13 12.31
CA ALA A 285 10.00 -0.15 11.30
C ALA A 285 10.10 1.27 11.89
N THR A 286 9.12 1.68 12.71
CA THR A 286 9.14 2.98 13.38
C THR A 286 10.31 3.08 14.36
N LEU A 287 10.61 2.02 15.12
CA LEU A 287 11.76 1.98 16.01
C LEU A 287 13.08 2.14 15.23
N MET A 288 13.24 1.41 14.12
CA MET A 288 14.39 1.56 13.22
C MET A 288 14.55 3.00 12.73
N MET A 289 13.46 3.63 12.28
CA MET A 289 13.48 5.02 11.80
C MET A 289 13.79 6.02 12.91
N LEU A 290 13.26 5.83 14.11
CA LEU A 290 13.57 6.68 15.26
C LEU A 290 15.06 6.57 15.62
N ILE A 291 15.60 5.35 15.70
CA ILE A 291 17.04 5.14 15.95
C ILE A 291 17.87 5.83 14.86
N GLY A 292 17.50 5.69 13.59
CA GLY A 292 18.18 6.36 12.48
C GLY A 292 18.10 7.89 12.55
N LEU A 293 16.94 8.44 12.90
CA LEU A 293 16.73 9.88 13.08
C LEU A 293 17.60 10.46 14.20
N PHE A 294 17.70 9.75 15.34
CA PHE A 294 18.51 10.17 16.47
C PHE A 294 20.01 9.98 16.21
N ALA A 295 20.40 8.85 15.64
CA ALA A 295 21.79 8.51 15.36
C ALA A 295 22.41 9.38 14.25
N SER A 296 21.64 9.76 13.23
CA SER A 296 22.09 10.68 12.16
C SER A 296 22.24 12.14 12.63
N GLY A 297 21.64 12.48 13.77
CA GLY A 297 21.60 13.86 14.26
C GLY A 297 20.59 14.77 13.56
N GLU A 298 19.80 14.24 12.61
CA GLU A 298 18.80 15.00 11.84
C GLU A 298 17.78 15.73 12.75
N TRP A 299 17.45 15.12 13.89
CA TRP A 299 16.60 15.73 14.91
C TRP A 299 17.04 17.13 15.37
N LYS A 300 18.34 17.43 15.32
CA LYS A 300 18.88 18.73 15.79
C LYS A 300 18.49 19.89 14.88
N TRP A 301 18.38 19.66 13.58
CA TRP A 301 18.08 20.72 12.60
C TRP A 301 16.65 20.68 12.04
N ILE A 302 15.81 19.71 12.42
CA ILE A 302 14.38 19.69 12.06
C ILE A 302 13.66 20.98 12.46
N ARG A 303 14.03 21.58 13.60
CA ARG A 303 13.47 22.88 14.00
C ARG A 303 13.87 24.00 13.03
N SER A 304 15.13 24.01 12.56
CA SER A 304 15.59 24.98 11.55
C SER A 304 14.90 24.72 10.21
N GLU A 305 14.81 23.45 9.79
CA GLU A 305 14.13 23.03 8.58
C GLU A 305 12.67 23.50 8.55
N MET A 306 11.92 23.31 9.64
CA MET A 306 10.54 23.78 9.75
C MET A 306 10.44 25.32 9.65
N HIS A 307 11.43 26.05 10.15
CA HIS A 307 11.47 27.52 10.05
C HIS A 307 11.85 28.01 8.64
N GLU A 308 12.71 27.27 7.94
CA GLU A 308 13.17 27.55 6.57
C GLU A 308 12.21 27.03 5.50
N TYR A 309 11.18 26.25 5.87
CA TYR A 309 10.20 25.70 4.95
C TYR A 309 9.47 26.81 4.20
N LYS A 310 9.48 26.76 2.86
CA LYS A 310 9.03 27.85 2.00
C LYS A 310 7.56 28.21 2.21
N LEU A 311 6.71 27.22 2.50
CA LEU A 311 5.29 27.42 2.77
C LEU A 311 4.98 27.77 4.24
N GLY A 312 6.02 27.89 5.08
CA GLY A 312 5.92 28.21 6.50
C GLY A 312 5.67 27.00 7.40
N LYS A 313 5.76 27.25 8.72
CA LYS A 313 5.78 26.21 9.76
C LYS A 313 4.49 25.40 9.84
N VAL A 314 3.33 26.05 9.69
CA VAL A 314 2.03 25.37 9.76
C VAL A 314 1.87 24.41 8.58
N SER A 315 2.29 24.84 7.39
CA SER A 315 2.25 24.00 6.19
C SER A 315 3.21 22.80 6.28
N TYR A 316 4.39 22.99 6.88
CA TYR A 316 5.31 21.90 7.20
C TYR A 316 4.62 20.82 8.05
N ILE A 317 4.07 21.21 9.21
CA ILE A 317 3.40 20.28 10.12
C ILE A 317 2.21 19.60 9.44
N MET A 318 1.38 20.36 8.72
CA MET A 318 0.23 19.81 7.99
C MET A 318 0.66 18.80 6.93
N THR A 319 1.74 19.07 6.20
CA THR A 319 2.30 18.13 5.20
C THR A 319 2.68 16.81 5.86
N LEU A 320 3.40 16.84 6.99
CA LEU A 320 3.82 15.61 7.68
C LEU A 320 2.63 14.83 8.24
N VAL A 321 1.70 15.51 8.92
CA VAL A 321 0.51 14.88 9.52
C VAL A 321 -0.36 14.23 8.45
N TRP A 322 -0.59 14.93 7.34
CA TRP A 322 -1.46 14.43 6.29
C TRP A 322 -0.82 13.32 5.47
N ASN A 323 0.49 13.38 5.30
CA ASN A 323 1.25 12.27 4.72
C ASN A 323 1.13 11.02 5.60
N ALA A 324 1.34 11.15 6.92
CA ALA A 324 1.17 10.03 7.86
C ALA A 324 -0.23 9.44 7.78
N LEU A 325 -1.28 10.28 7.86
CA LEU A 325 -2.67 9.83 7.78
C LEU A 325 -2.99 9.14 6.47
N SER A 326 -2.50 9.67 5.34
CA SER A 326 -2.72 9.08 4.01
C SER A 326 -2.10 7.69 3.92
N TRP A 327 -0.89 7.48 4.43
CA TRP A 327 -0.25 6.16 4.50
C TRP A 327 -1.04 5.16 5.36
N GLN A 328 -1.58 5.60 6.50
CA GLN A 328 -2.36 4.71 7.36
C GLN A 328 -3.70 4.34 6.74
N ILE A 329 -4.42 5.31 6.16
CA ILE A 329 -5.70 5.07 5.52
C ILE A 329 -5.54 4.21 4.26
N TYR A 330 -4.47 4.42 3.49
CA TYR A 330 -4.08 3.52 2.42
C TYR A 330 -3.90 2.08 2.94
N THR A 331 -3.17 1.89 4.03
CA THR A 331 -2.93 0.57 4.63
C THR A 331 -4.24 -0.11 5.08
N ILE A 332 -5.14 0.63 5.74
CA ILE A 332 -6.46 0.13 6.15
C ILE A 332 -7.32 -0.22 4.93
N GLY A 333 -7.37 0.66 3.93
CA GLY A 333 -8.13 0.45 2.70
C GLY A 333 -7.65 -0.79 1.95
N LEU A 334 -6.33 -0.93 1.80
CA LEU A 334 -5.71 -2.07 1.14
C LEU A 334 -6.04 -3.38 1.86
N LEU A 335 -5.86 -3.42 3.18
CA LEU A 335 -6.21 -4.60 3.98
C LEU A 335 -7.70 -4.94 3.91
N SER A 336 -8.56 -3.93 3.88
CA SER A 336 -10.01 -4.11 3.72
C SER A 336 -10.35 -4.75 2.37
N LEU A 337 -9.69 -4.32 1.29
CA LEU A 337 -9.86 -4.91 -0.04
C LEU A 337 -9.38 -6.36 -0.11
N ILE A 338 -8.19 -6.64 0.43
CA ILE A 338 -7.61 -7.99 0.49
C ILE A 338 -8.60 -8.97 1.12
N MET A 339 -9.30 -8.52 2.17
CA MET A 339 -10.15 -9.38 2.98
C MET A 339 -11.60 -9.43 2.51
N LYS A 340 -12.15 -8.35 1.93
CA LYS A 340 -13.51 -8.32 1.38
C LYS A 340 -13.60 -8.95 -0.02
N VAL A 341 -12.52 -8.90 -0.79
CA VAL A 341 -12.47 -9.34 -2.19
C VAL A 341 -11.39 -10.40 -2.38
N SER A 342 -10.14 -9.97 -2.61
CA SER A 342 -8.96 -10.83 -2.70
C SER A 342 -7.70 -9.97 -2.72
N ALA A 343 -6.54 -10.61 -2.49
CA ALA A 343 -5.24 -9.95 -2.64
C ALA A 343 -4.97 -9.49 -4.08
N LEU A 344 -5.52 -10.19 -5.08
CA LEU A 344 -5.36 -9.82 -6.47
C LEU A 344 -6.06 -8.51 -6.80
N PHE A 345 -7.32 -8.38 -6.36
CA PHE A 345 -8.10 -7.17 -6.59
C PHE A 345 -7.40 -5.97 -5.95
N ALA A 346 -6.92 -6.12 -4.71
CA ALA A 346 -6.17 -5.09 -4.02
C ALA A 346 -4.89 -4.67 -4.80
N ASN A 347 -4.13 -5.63 -5.32
CA ASN A 347 -2.96 -5.36 -6.16
C ASN A 347 -3.32 -4.60 -7.45
N VAL A 348 -4.41 -5.00 -8.12
CA VAL A 348 -4.88 -4.33 -9.34
C VAL A 348 -5.30 -2.89 -9.04
N ILE A 349 -5.95 -2.63 -7.91
CA ILE A 349 -6.27 -1.25 -7.50
C ILE A 349 -4.98 -0.46 -7.26
N THR A 350 -4.05 -0.95 -6.43
CA THR A 350 -2.78 -0.25 -6.17
C THR A 350 -1.96 0.01 -7.44
N THR A 351 -2.02 -0.91 -8.39
CA THR A 351 -1.38 -0.81 -9.71
C THR A 351 -1.86 0.39 -10.52
N LEU A 352 -3.15 0.73 -10.45
CA LEU A 352 -3.70 1.89 -11.16
C LEU A 352 -3.12 3.21 -10.65
N SER A 353 -2.52 3.24 -9.45
CA SER A 353 -1.80 4.41 -8.95
C SER A 353 -0.50 4.69 -9.73
N VAL A 354 0.11 3.70 -10.38
CA VAL A 354 1.38 3.90 -11.11
C VAL A 354 1.27 4.87 -12.28
N PRO A 355 0.26 4.80 -13.17
CA PRO A 355 0.06 5.85 -14.17
C PRO A 355 -0.62 7.10 -13.60
N LEU A 356 -1.40 6.97 -12.52
CA LEU A 356 -2.11 8.09 -11.91
C LEU A 356 -1.15 9.10 -11.25
N ILE A 357 -0.15 8.62 -10.51
CA ILE A 357 0.81 9.48 -9.79
C ILE A 357 1.58 10.40 -10.75
N PRO A 358 2.17 9.93 -11.86
CA PRO A 358 2.82 10.79 -12.85
C PRO A 358 1.87 11.82 -13.47
N VAL A 359 0.61 11.46 -13.75
CA VAL A 359 -0.39 12.42 -14.27
C VAL A 359 -0.67 13.52 -13.24
N LEU A 360 -0.90 13.13 -11.98
CA LEU A 360 -1.12 14.09 -10.90
C LEU A 360 0.13 14.96 -10.65
N ALA A 361 1.33 14.41 -10.81
CA ALA A 361 2.57 15.15 -10.68
C ALA A 361 2.68 16.29 -11.72
N VAL A 362 2.24 16.05 -12.95
CA VAL A 362 2.20 17.08 -14.00
C VAL A 362 1.19 18.18 -13.66
N ILE A 363 0.03 17.80 -13.12
CA ILE A 363 -1.03 18.76 -12.78
C ILE A 363 -0.62 19.61 -11.56
N VAL A 364 -0.09 18.98 -10.51
CA VAL A 364 0.18 19.61 -9.22
C VAL A 364 1.53 20.33 -9.20
N PHE A 365 2.58 19.69 -9.73
CA PHE A 365 3.95 20.22 -9.69
C PHE A 365 4.43 20.78 -11.04
N HIS A 366 3.58 20.76 -12.08
CA HIS A 366 3.94 21.20 -13.43
C HIS A 366 5.20 20.51 -13.95
N GLU A 367 5.37 19.22 -13.62
CA GLU A 367 6.49 18.43 -14.09
C GLU A 367 6.49 18.29 -15.61
N LYS A 368 7.67 18.42 -16.22
CA LYS A 368 7.85 18.14 -17.64
C LYS A 368 7.69 16.65 -17.91
N MET A 369 6.77 16.31 -18.80
CA MET A 369 6.62 14.96 -19.36
C MET A 369 7.37 14.85 -20.67
N SER A 370 8.52 14.17 -20.64
CA SER A 370 9.22 13.76 -21.86
C SER A 370 8.43 12.65 -22.56
N GLY A 371 8.58 12.53 -23.88
CA GLY A 371 7.97 11.42 -24.63
C GLY A 371 8.38 10.06 -24.08
N VAL A 372 9.60 9.97 -23.54
CA VAL A 372 10.13 8.76 -22.92
C VAL A 372 9.40 8.39 -21.61
N LYS A 373 9.03 9.36 -20.76
CA LYS A 373 8.19 9.10 -19.57
C LYS A 373 6.82 8.56 -19.97
N VAL A 374 6.23 9.10 -21.04
CA VAL A 374 4.93 8.64 -21.56
C VAL A 374 5.01 7.20 -22.05
N VAL A 375 6.04 6.86 -22.85
CA VAL A 375 6.28 5.49 -23.30
C VAL A 375 6.52 4.55 -22.12
N SER A 376 7.31 4.97 -21.14
CA SER A 376 7.59 4.19 -19.92
C SER A 376 6.30 3.91 -19.13
N MET A 377 5.40 4.89 -19.05
CA MET A 377 4.10 4.76 -18.41
C MET A 377 3.19 3.75 -19.13
N ILE A 378 3.15 3.79 -20.47
CA ILE A 378 2.38 2.82 -21.27
C ILE A 378 2.92 1.40 -21.08
N LEU A 379 4.25 1.23 -21.10
CA LEU A 379 4.91 -0.06 -20.86
C LEU A 379 4.63 -0.58 -19.45
N ALA A 380 4.64 0.31 -18.44
CA ALA A 380 4.29 -0.04 -17.08
C ALA A 380 2.84 -0.55 -17.01
N ILE A 381 1.88 0.21 -17.54
CA ILE A 381 0.46 -0.20 -17.60
C ILE A 381 0.31 -1.57 -18.26
N TRP A 382 0.97 -1.81 -19.40
CA TRP A 382 0.93 -3.11 -20.07
C TRP A 382 1.48 -4.22 -19.18
N GLY A 383 2.68 -4.03 -18.62
CA GLY A 383 3.32 -5.01 -17.75
C GLY A 383 2.43 -5.37 -16.56
N PHE A 384 1.80 -4.36 -15.96
CA PHE A 384 0.85 -4.50 -14.88
C PHE A 384 -0.42 -5.28 -15.26
N LEU A 385 -1.04 -4.96 -16.40
CA LEU A 385 -2.21 -5.67 -16.90
C LEU A 385 -1.88 -7.14 -17.18
N SER A 386 -0.69 -7.42 -17.73
CA SER A 386 -0.22 -8.80 -17.97
C SER A 386 -0.06 -9.58 -16.67
N TYR A 387 0.50 -8.95 -15.63
CA TYR A 387 0.64 -9.57 -14.31
C TYR A 387 -0.71 -9.81 -13.62
N GLY A 388 -1.58 -8.79 -13.61
CA GLY A 388 -2.91 -8.89 -13.01
C GLY A 388 -3.75 -9.98 -13.68
N TYR A 389 -3.65 -10.12 -15.01
CA TYR A 389 -4.31 -11.20 -15.75
C TYR A 389 -3.79 -12.58 -15.35
N GLN A 390 -2.47 -12.76 -15.22
CA GLN A 390 -1.92 -14.04 -14.76
C GLN A 390 -2.35 -14.37 -13.34
N GLN A 391 -2.31 -13.38 -12.44
CA GLN A 391 -2.78 -13.57 -11.07
C GLN A 391 -4.24 -14.03 -11.07
N TYR A 392 -5.09 -13.41 -11.89
CA TYR A 392 -6.49 -13.80 -12.04
C TYR A 392 -6.66 -15.26 -12.48
N LEU A 393 -5.87 -15.71 -13.46
CA LEU A 393 -5.84 -17.12 -13.89
C LEU A 393 -5.40 -18.05 -12.74
N ASP A 394 -4.37 -17.67 -11.98
CA ASP A 394 -3.86 -18.45 -10.85
C ASP A 394 -4.94 -18.61 -9.75
N GLU A 395 -5.72 -17.56 -9.45
CA GLU A 395 -6.82 -17.65 -8.47
C GLU A 395 -7.99 -18.50 -8.97
N ILE A 396 -8.30 -18.48 -10.27
CA ILE A 396 -9.33 -19.38 -10.85
C ILE A 396 -8.89 -20.84 -10.74
N ASN A 397 -7.66 -21.14 -11.14
CA ASN A 397 -7.12 -22.50 -11.09
C ASN A 397 -7.08 -23.02 -9.65
N LEU A 398 -6.64 -22.18 -8.70
CA LEU A 398 -6.62 -22.53 -7.29
C LEU A 398 -8.03 -22.84 -6.76
N LYS A 399 -9.06 -22.07 -7.13
CA LYS A 399 -10.45 -22.35 -6.75
C LYS A 399 -10.96 -23.67 -7.35
N ALA A 400 -10.60 -23.98 -8.59
CA ALA A 400 -10.97 -25.23 -9.25
C ALA A 400 -10.29 -26.46 -8.61
N ASP A 401 -9.02 -26.33 -8.20
CA ASP A 401 -8.31 -27.41 -7.51
C ASP A 401 -8.87 -27.64 -6.09
N LEU A 402 -9.23 -26.56 -5.38
CA LEU A 402 -9.90 -26.63 -4.08
C LEU A 402 -11.28 -27.30 -4.16
N SER A 403 -12.06 -27.02 -5.21
CA SER A 403 -13.36 -27.68 -5.40
C SER A 403 -13.19 -29.17 -5.68
N LYS A 404 -12.23 -29.56 -6.53
CA LYS A 404 -11.92 -30.97 -6.81
C LYS A 404 -11.46 -31.72 -5.57
N ALA A 405 -10.53 -31.15 -4.80
CA ALA A 405 -10.04 -31.77 -3.57
C ALA A 405 -11.15 -31.94 -2.52
N LYS A 406 -12.10 -31.00 -2.47
CA LYS A 406 -13.26 -31.11 -1.58
C LYS A 406 -14.19 -32.25 -2.02
N GLU A 407 -14.50 -32.34 -3.31
CA GLU A 407 -15.29 -33.44 -3.88
C GLU A 407 -14.64 -34.81 -3.62
N GLU A 408 -13.34 -34.95 -3.87
CA GLU A 408 -12.60 -36.19 -3.60
C GLU A 408 -12.61 -36.56 -2.10
N SER A 409 -12.49 -35.56 -1.21
CA SER A 409 -12.55 -35.79 0.24
C SER A 409 -13.94 -36.26 0.70
N GLU A 410 -15.02 -35.68 0.15
CA GLU A 410 -16.40 -36.05 0.47
C GLU A 410 -16.71 -37.46 -0.05
N VAL A 411 -16.29 -37.80 -1.28
CA VAL A 411 -16.43 -39.15 -1.85
C VAL A 411 -15.71 -40.20 -0.99
N SER A 412 -14.47 -39.92 -0.56
CA SER A 412 -13.71 -40.85 0.28
C SER A 412 -14.32 -41.08 1.68
N LEU A 413 -15.00 -40.07 2.23
CA LEU A 413 -15.69 -40.18 3.51
C LEU A 413 -16.99 -40.99 3.39
N VAL A 414 -17.72 -40.81 2.28
CA VAL A 414 -18.93 -41.60 1.97
C VAL A 414 -18.57 -43.07 1.79
N GLU A 415 -17.51 -43.38 1.03
CA GLU A 415 -17.07 -44.76 0.78
C GLU A 415 -16.62 -45.47 2.08
N ARG A 416 -15.87 -44.78 2.94
CA ARG A 416 -15.53 -45.29 4.29
C ARG A 416 -16.74 -45.45 5.20
N GLY A 417 -17.77 -44.62 5.05
CA GLY A 417 -19.02 -44.71 5.79
C GLY A 417 -19.85 -45.92 5.39
N LEU A 418 -19.89 -46.25 4.10
CA LEU A 418 -20.57 -47.43 3.57
C LEU A 418 -19.85 -48.72 3.94
N SER A 419 -18.51 -48.75 3.88
CA SER A 419 -17.71 -49.92 4.28
C SER A 419 -17.76 -50.27 5.77
N ARG A 420 -18.25 -49.37 6.65
CA ARG A 420 -18.48 -49.67 8.07
C ARG A 420 -19.90 -50.17 8.38
N ARG A 421 -20.81 -50.08 7.42
CA ARG A 421 -22.22 -50.51 7.55
C ARG A 421 -22.49 -51.86 6.89
N ALA A 422 -21.65 -52.26 5.93
CA ALA A 422 -21.54 -53.64 5.46
C ALA A 422 -20.66 -54.44 6.42
#